data_AF-A0A429EP78-F1
#
_entry.id   AF-A0A429EP78-F1
#
_cell.length_a   1.000
_cell.length_b   1.000
_cell.length_c   1.000
_cell.angle_alpha   90.00
_cell.angle_beta   90.00
_cell.angle_gamma   90.00
#
_symmetry.space_group_name_H-M   'P 1'
#
loop_
_entity.id
_entity.type
_entity.pdbx_description
1 polymer ?
#
loop_
_entity_poly.entity_id
_entity_poly.type
_entity_poly.pdbx_seq_one_letter_code
_entity_poly.pdbx_strand_id
1 'polypeptide(L)'
;ILDAQNHRSLSRSTPLTPGRPYRISWKMLPQDYEFKAGHRLGLVLTGTNAALPQDPDLEPGTGTRVTVDLAGTSISLPLVTGTTID
;
A
#
# COMPACT_ATOMS: atom_id res chain seq x y z
N ILE A 1 -4.66 -1.65 3.70
CA ILE A 1 -5.04 -0.30 3.23
C ILE A 1 -4.59 0.69 4.30
N LEU A 2 -4.18 1.90 3.92
CA LEU A 2 -3.88 2.98 4.86
C LEU A 2 -4.53 4.27 4.37
N ASP A 3 -5.20 4.99 5.25
CA ASP A 3 -5.61 6.38 5.02
C ASP A 3 -4.37 7.30 5.09
N ALA A 4 -4.10 8.06 4.04
CA ALA A 4 -2.95 8.96 3.98
C ALA A 4 -3.00 10.09 5.04
N GLN A 5 -4.17 10.46 5.57
CA GLN A 5 -4.28 11.38 6.70
C GLN A 5 -3.69 10.81 7.99
N ASN A 6 -3.56 9.48 8.08
CA ASN A 6 -2.99 8.76 9.21
C ASN A 6 -1.47 8.54 9.07
N HIS A 7 -0.79 9.27 8.18
CA HIS A 7 0.66 9.15 7.96
C HIS A 7 1.54 9.39 9.21
N ARG A 8 0.99 9.97 10.28
CA ARG A 8 1.70 10.22 11.56
C ARG A 8 1.21 9.35 12.71
N SER A 9 -0.02 8.85 12.64
CA SER A 9 -0.67 8.13 13.73
C SER A 9 -1.81 7.28 13.19
N LEU A 10 -1.94 6.06 13.70
CA LEU A 10 -3.04 5.16 13.35
C LEU A 10 -4.38 5.55 14.01
N SER A 11 -4.35 6.42 15.03
CA SER A 11 -5.54 6.80 15.81
C SER A 11 -5.87 8.29 15.75
N ARG A 12 -5.05 9.10 15.07
CA ARG A 12 -5.28 10.55 14.91
C ARG A 12 -4.97 10.98 13.48
N SER A 13 -6.01 11.39 12.76
CA SER A 13 -5.87 11.93 11.42
C SER A 13 -5.27 13.33 11.44
N THR A 14 -4.52 13.66 10.38
CA THR A 14 -4.01 15.00 10.12
C THR A 14 -4.27 15.35 8.65
N PRO A 15 -4.98 16.46 8.36
CA PRO A 15 -5.29 16.86 6.98
C PRO A 15 -4.05 16.95 6.09
N LEU A 16 -4.21 16.54 4.84
CA LEU A 16 -3.19 16.69 3.81
C LEU A 16 -3.36 18.02 3.07
N THR A 17 -2.24 18.65 2.72
CA THR A 17 -2.21 19.86 1.90
C THR A 17 -1.88 19.46 0.46
N PRO A 18 -2.73 19.78 -0.54
CA PRO A 18 -2.45 19.52 -1.95
C PRO A 18 -1.10 20.10 -2.39
N GLY A 19 -0.37 19.36 -3.23
CA GLY A 19 0.95 19.77 -3.74
C GLY A 19 2.11 19.60 -2.76
N ARG A 20 1.85 19.28 -1.49
CA ARG A 20 2.90 18.97 -0.51
C ARG A 20 3.25 17.48 -0.55
N PRO A 21 4.54 17.09 -0.62
CA PRO A 21 4.93 15.70 -0.53
C PRO A 21 4.82 15.19 0.92
N TYR A 22 4.38 13.94 1.07
CA TYR A 22 4.30 13.24 2.34
C TYR A 22 5.00 11.89 2.22
N ARG A 23 5.87 11.56 3.18
CA ARG A 23 6.40 10.21 3.32
C ARG A 23 5.47 9.40 4.21
N ILE A 24 5.03 8.26 3.70
CA ILE A 24 4.08 7.38 4.36
C ILE A 24 4.71 5.99 4.44
N SER A 25 4.61 5.34 5.60
CA SER A 25 5.15 4.01 5.80
C SER A 25 4.17 3.20 6.64
N TRP A 26 3.86 1.99 6.17
CA TRP A 26 2.97 1.07 6.87
C TRP A 26 3.42 -0.36 6.64
N LYS A 27 2.94 -1.26 7.49
CA LYS A 27 3.09 -2.71 7.30
C LYS A 27 1.91 -3.21 6.48
N MET A 28 2.19 -4.00 5.45
CA MET A 28 1.15 -4.74 4.75
C MET A 28 0.66 -5.91 5.61
N LEU A 29 -0.48 -6.51 5.25
CA LEU A 29 -0.92 -7.74 5.89
C LEU A 29 0.16 -8.82 5.71
N PRO A 30 0.46 -9.61 6.76
CA PRO A 30 1.44 -10.68 6.66
C PRO A 30 0.98 -11.69 5.61
N GLN A 31 1.93 -12.23 4.87
CA GLN A 31 1.72 -13.26 3.86
C GLN A 31 2.86 -14.25 3.95
N ASP A 32 2.51 -15.52 3.81
CA ASP A 32 3.45 -16.62 3.65
C ASP A 32 3.34 -17.07 2.18
N TYR A 33 4.40 -16.83 1.39
CA TYR A 33 4.37 -17.05 -0.05
C TYR A 33 5.72 -17.51 -0.60
N GLU A 34 5.71 -18.51 -1.50
CA GLU A 34 6.88 -18.99 -2.22
C GLU A 34 6.99 -18.38 -3.62
N PHE A 35 8.11 -17.69 -3.89
CA PHE A 35 8.44 -17.18 -5.23
C PHE A 35 9.19 -18.25 -6.03
N LYS A 36 8.47 -18.99 -6.87
CA LYS A 36 9.05 -20.02 -7.74
C LYS A 36 9.95 -19.42 -8.82
N ALA A 37 10.84 -20.24 -9.37
CA ALA A 37 11.67 -19.84 -10.50
C ALA A 37 10.81 -19.30 -11.65
N GLY A 38 11.20 -18.13 -12.19
CA GLY A 38 10.47 -17.43 -13.24
C GLY A 38 9.37 -16.47 -12.74
N HIS A 39 8.99 -16.51 -11.47
CA HIS A 39 8.04 -15.55 -10.90
C HIS A 39 8.67 -14.15 -10.79
N ARG A 40 7.79 -13.14 -10.77
CA ARG A 40 8.16 -11.73 -10.60
C ARG A 40 7.27 -11.08 -9.55
N LEU A 41 7.83 -10.07 -8.89
CA LEU A 41 7.09 -9.20 -7.98
C LEU A 41 6.53 -8.01 -8.73
N GLY A 42 5.23 -7.75 -8.54
CA GLY A 42 4.56 -6.53 -9.00
C GLY A 42 4.03 -5.74 -7.80
N LEU A 43 4.42 -4.47 -7.70
CA LEU A 43 3.83 -3.54 -6.74
C LEU A 43 2.73 -2.75 -7.42
N VAL A 44 1.50 -2.86 -6.93
CA VAL A 44 0.35 -2.10 -7.41
C VAL A 44 -0.02 -1.06 -6.36
N LEU A 45 -0.05 0.21 -6.76
CA LEU A 45 -0.53 1.33 -5.95
C LEU A 45 -1.83 1.85 -6.55
N THR A 46 -2.89 1.88 -5.75
CA THR A 46 -4.21 2.36 -6.15
C THR A 46 -4.81 3.27 -5.08
N GLY A 47 -5.71 4.17 -5.50
CA GLY A 47 -6.48 5.03 -4.59
C GLY A 47 -7.72 4.30 -4.08
N THR A 48 -8.81 4.32 -4.85
CA THR A 48 -10.03 3.58 -4.52
C THR A 48 -9.80 2.09 -4.73
N ASN A 49 -10.08 1.28 -3.70
CA ASN A 49 -10.05 -0.18 -3.79
C ASN A 49 -11.44 -0.73 -4.15
N ALA A 50 -11.83 -0.63 -5.42
CA ALA A 50 -13.11 -1.16 -5.90
C ALA A 50 -13.18 -2.71 -5.93
N ALA A 51 -12.11 -3.41 -5.52
CA ALA A 51 -12.06 -4.86 -5.46
C ALA A 51 -12.93 -5.47 -4.34
N LEU A 52 -13.52 -4.64 -3.48
CA LEU A 52 -14.53 -5.03 -2.50
C LEU A 52 -15.88 -4.36 -2.85
N PRO A 53 -16.56 -4.79 -3.93
CA PRO A 53 -17.81 -4.16 -4.38
C PRO A 53 -18.98 -4.28 -3.40
N GLN A 54 -18.82 -5.05 -2.32
CA GLN A 54 -19.79 -5.19 -1.24
C GLN A 54 -19.37 -4.47 0.06
N ASP A 55 -18.30 -3.68 0.01
CA ASP A 55 -17.89 -2.87 1.16
C ASP A 55 -18.86 -1.68 1.31
N PRO A 56 -19.64 -1.58 2.39
CA PRO A 56 -20.56 -0.47 2.62
C PRO A 56 -19.83 0.88 2.76
N ASP A 57 -18.51 0.87 3.00
CA ASP A 57 -17.67 2.06 3.12
C ASP A 57 -16.90 2.37 1.81
N LEU A 58 -17.37 1.84 0.66
CA LEU A 58 -16.75 2.10 -0.63
C LEU A 58 -16.93 3.56 -1.07
N GLU A 59 -15.88 4.36 -0.85
CA GLU A 59 -15.83 5.75 -1.30
C GLU A 59 -15.63 5.87 -2.82
N PRO A 60 -16.50 6.59 -3.55
CA PRO A 60 -16.32 6.83 -4.96
C PRO A 60 -15.07 7.68 -5.21
N GLY A 61 -14.34 7.38 -6.28
CA GLY A 61 -13.17 8.17 -6.66
C GLY A 61 -13.56 9.63 -6.94
N THR A 62 -12.89 10.58 -6.30
CA THR A 62 -13.18 12.02 -6.42
C THR A 62 -12.51 12.70 -7.62
N GLY A 63 -11.80 11.94 -8.47
CA GLY A 63 -10.96 12.50 -9.54
C GLY A 63 -9.61 13.05 -9.07
N THR A 64 -9.22 12.77 -7.82
CA THR A 64 -7.92 13.20 -7.26
C THR A 64 -6.75 12.62 -8.04
N ARG A 65 -5.76 13.47 -8.38
CA ARG A 65 -4.50 13.03 -8.99
C ARG A 65 -3.45 12.81 -7.91
N VAL A 66 -2.90 11.59 -7.86
CA VAL A 66 -1.79 11.23 -6.98
C VAL A 66 -0.52 11.10 -7.80
N THR A 67 0.58 11.70 -7.33
CA THR A 67 1.92 11.53 -7.91
C THR A 67 2.77 10.77 -6.89
N VAL A 68 3.52 9.78 -7.38
CA VAL A 68 4.42 8.97 -6.54
C VAL A 68 5.85 9.18 -7.01
N ASP A 69 6.73 9.52 -6.07
CA ASP A 69 8.17 9.50 -6.30
C ASP A 69 8.68 8.06 -6.21
N LEU A 70 8.87 7.42 -7.36
CA LEU A 70 9.34 6.03 -7.42
C LEU A 70 10.79 5.87 -6.97
N ALA A 71 11.65 6.86 -7.21
CA ALA A 71 13.06 6.78 -6.80
C ALA A 71 13.21 6.83 -5.27
N GLY A 72 12.32 7.56 -4.58
CA GLY A 72 12.25 7.62 -3.13
C GLY A 72 11.38 6.54 -2.46
N THR A 73 10.77 5.63 -3.23
CA THR A 73 9.84 4.60 -2.72
C THR A 73 10.48 3.22 -2.70
N SER A 74 10.22 2.46 -1.64
CA SER A 74 10.80 1.12 -1.45
C SER A 74 9.80 0.18 -0.78
N ILE A 75 9.92 -1.11 -1.08
CA ILE A 75 9.26 -2.20 -0.35
C ILE A 75 10.34 -3.06 0.34
N SER A 76 10.07 -3.46 1.57
CA SER A 76 10.93 -4.38 2.33
C SER A 76 10.19 -5.68 2.56
N LEU A 77 10.80 -6.80 2.19
CA LEU A 77 10.23 -8.13 2.36
C LEU A 77 11.06 -8.91 3.40
N PRO A 78 10.44 -9.51 4.42
CA PRO A 78 11.14 -10.41 5.34
C PRO A 78 11.37 -11.75 4.64
N LEU A 79 12.44 -11.86 3.85
CA LEU A 79 12.77 -13.08 3.11
C LEU A 79 13.38 -14.13 4.04
N VAL A 80 12.90 -15.37 3.91
CA VAL A 80 13.51 -16.57 4.48
C VAL A 80 14.15 -17.39 3.36
N THR A 81 15.33 -17.95 3.60
CA THR A 81 16.01 -18.84 2.64
C THR A 81 15.97 -20.27 3.17
N GLY A 82 15.54 -21.23 2.34
CA GLY A 82 15.62 -22.66 2.66
C GLY A 82 14.37 -23.31 3.24
N THR A 83 13.22 -22.62 3.25
CA THR A 83 11.93 -23.18 3.67
C THR A 83 10.96 -23.14 2.49
N THR A 84 10.59 -24.31 1.98
CA THR A 84 9.43 -24.46 1.08
C THR A 84 8.17 -24.39 1.94
N ILE A 85 7.12 -23.73 1.46
CA ILE A 85 5.81 -23.76 2.13
C ILE A 85 5.08 -24.98 1.58
N ASP A 86 4.82 -25.97 2.45
CA ASP A 86 4.10 -27.22 2.12
C ASP A 86 2.61 -26.98 1.82
#